data_AF-A0A0H5ABA4-F1
#
_entry.id   AF-A0A0H5ABA4-F1
#
_cell.length_a   1.000
_cell.length_b   1.000
_cell.length_c   1.000
_cell.angle_alpha   90.00
_cell.angle_beta   90.00
_cell.angle_gamma   90.00
#
_symmetry.space_group_name_H-M   'P 1'
#
loop_
_entity.id
_entity.type
_entity.pdbx_description
1 polymer ?
#
loop_
_entity_poly.entity_id
_entity_poly.type
_entity_poly.pdbx_seq_one_letter_code
_entity_poly.pdbx_strand_id
1 'polypeptide(L)'
;MIIVFDVDGRYLALADGIDPSEYADSIGGKAVTMVGEPPTEMHEPLIDGTWHIPEEVIYANAAAIETRWRLEQMPAALETLTAIQLGEIDILGTEQQWKDYWLSLRKWIASNPDFPDANKRPVQPS
;
A
#
# COMPACT_ATOMS: atom_id res chain seq x y z
N MET A 1 18.55 9.96 -17.96
CA MET A 1 18.84 10.75 -16.74
C MET A 1 20.06 10.18 -16.01
N ILE A 2 20.92 11.03 -15.44
CA ILE A 2 22.01 10.62 -14.54
C ILE A 2 21.68 11.17 -13.15
N ILE A 3 21.82 10.33 -12.12
CA ILE A 3 21.59 10.69 -10.73
C ILE A 3 22.83 10.37 -9.89
N VAL A 4 22.89 10.89 -8.67
CA VAL A 4 24.01 10.66 -7.74
C VAL A 4 23.54 9.88 -6.53
N PHE A 5 24.36 8.94 -6.10
CA PHE A 5 24.27 8.28 -4.80
C PHE A 5 25.45 8.70 -3.94
N ASP A 6 25.23 8.92 -2.64
CA ASP A 6 26.30 9.14 -1.67
C ASP A 6 27.11 7.85 -1.37
N VAL A 7 28.10 7.97 -0.48
CA VAL A 7 28.93 6.83 -0.05
C VAL A 7 28.16 5.71 0.66
N ASP A 8 26.99 6.02 1.21
CA ASP A 8 26.09 5.08 1.88
C ASP A 8 25.07 4.48 0.89
N GLY A 9 25.10 4.89 -0.39
CA GLY A 9 24.17 4.45 -1.41
C GLY A 9 22.81 5.15 -1.37
N ARG A 10 22.69 6.32 -0.72
CA ARG A 10 21.46 7.13 -0.71
C ARG A 10 21.40 8.03 -1.94
N TYR A 11 20.25 8.09 -2.58
CA TYR A 11 19.99 9.01 -3.69
C TYR A 11 20.06 10.47 -3.25
N LEU A 12 20.73 11.30 -4.05
CA LEU A 12 20.84 12.75 -3.88
C LEU A 12 20.19 13.48 -5.06
N ALA A 13 19.20 14.31 -4.75
CA ALA A 13 18.63 15.25 -5.72
C ALA A 13 19.61 16.40 -5.94
N LEU A 14 19.98 16.64 -7.20
CA LEU A 14 20.86 17.74 -7.58
C LEU A 14 20.06 18.93 -8.11
N ALA A 15 20.53 20.14 -7.82
CA ALA A 15 20.02 21.35 -8.44
C ALA A 15 20.45 21.44 -9.91
N ASP A 16 19.66 22.16 -10.71
CA ASP A 16 19.97 22.41 -12.11
C ASP A 16 21.35 23.07 -12.28
N GLY A 17 22.11 22.59 -13.26
CA GLY A 17 23.45 23.11 -13.58
C GLY A 17 24.59 22.48 -12.78
N ILE A 18 24.32 21.57 -11.84
CA ILE A 18 25.34 20.74 -11.20
C ILE A 18 25.67 19.56 -12.12
N ASP A 19 26.95 19.34 -12.43
CA ASP A 19 27.40 18.13 -13.12
C ASP A 19 27.34 16.93 -12.15
N PRO A 20 26.52 15.89 -12.43
CA PRO A 20 26.37 14.76 -11.54
C PRO A 20 27.65 13.96 -11.31
N SER A 21 28.51 13.85 -12.32
CA SER A 21 29.77 13.10 -12.23
C SER A 21 30.79 13.86 -11.38
N GLU A 22 30.96 15.15 -11.61
CA GLU A 22 31.86 15.99 -10.79
C GLU A 22 31.42 16.02 -9.33
N TYR A 23 30.10 16.16 -9.08
CA TYR A 23 29.58 16.18 -7.73
C TYR A 23 29.76 14.84 -7.02
N ALA A 24 29.47 13.72 -7.69
CA ALA A 24 29.69 12.38 -7.15
C ALA A 24 31.16 12.18 -6.74
N ASP A 25 32.11 12.55 -7.60
CA ASP A 25 33.53 12.45 -7.30
C ASP A 25 33.93 13.28 -6.08
N SER A 26 33.36 14.48 -5.93
CA SER A 26 33.67 15.39 -4.81
C SER A 26 33.26 14.84 -3.43
N ILE A 27 32.22 14.00 -3.39
CA ILE A 27 31.71 13.38 -2.16
C ILE A 27 32.13 11.90 -2.01
N GLY A 28 32.90 11.36 -2.96
CA GLY A 28 33.23 9.93 -3.03
C GLY A 28 32.04 9.02 -3.33
N GLY A 29 30.96 9.58 -3.87
CA GLY A 29 29.73 8.88 -4.24
C GLY A 29 29.80 8.24 -5.61
N LYS A 30 28.64 8.00 -6.21
CA LYS A 30 28.52 7.36 -7.54
C LYS A 30 27.48 8.05 -8.41
N ALA A 31 27.88 8.48 -9.60
CA ALA A 31 26.96 8.88 -10.65
C ALA A 31 26.44 7.63 -11.41
N VAL A 32 25.14 7.50 -11.57
CA VAL A 32 24.48 6.34 -12.18
C VAL A 32 23.58 6.80 -13.32
N THR A 33 23.71 6.15 -14.48
CA THR A 33 22.80 6.36 -15.62
C THR A 33 21.56 5.50 -15.43
N MET A 34 20.38 6.13 -15.43
CA MET A 34 19.11 5.43 -15.24
C MET A 34 18.63 4.76 -16.53
N VAL A 35 18.02 3.58 -16.37
CA VAL A 35 17.35 2.81 -17.43
C VAL A 35 15.98 3.43 -17.71
N GLY A 36 15.99 4.63 -18.29
CA GLY A 36 14.80 5.40 -18.62
C GLY A 36 14.33 6.35 -17.51
N GLU A 37 13.20 6.99 -17.78
CA GLU A 37 12.53 7.93 -16.86
C GLU A 37 11.80 7.17 -15.74
N PRO A 38 11.61 7.79 -14.57
CA PRO A 38 10.84 7.19 -13.48
C PRO A 38 9.40 6.90 -13.95
N PRO A 39 8.89 5.67 -13.79
CA PRO A 39 7.55 5.33 -14.28
C PRO A 39 6.43 6.10 -13.57
N THR A 40 6.58 6.34 -12.26
CA THR A 40 5.66 7.13 -11.42
C THR A 40 6.44 7.83 -10.30
N GLU A 41 5.83 8.82 -9.64
CA GLU A 41 6.40 9.51 -8.46
C GLU A 41 6.65 8.59 -7.25
N MET A 42 6.11 7.36 -7.26
CA MET A 42 6.30 6.38 -6.19
C MET A 42 7.59 5.57 -6.34
N HIS A 43 8.29 5.70 -7.47
CA HIS A 43 9.51 4.96 -7.72
C HIS A 43 10.73 5.69 -7.16
N GLU A 44 11.57 4.94 -6.48
CA GLU A 44 12.89 5.36 -6.05
C GLU A 44 13.97 4.72 -6.92
N PRO A 45 15.04 5.46 -7.22
CA PRO A 45 16.11 4.93 -8.04
C PRO A 45 17.00 3.97 -7.26
N LEU A 46 17.52 2.96 -7.94
CA LEU A 46 18.52 2.03 -7.43
C LEU A 46 19.90 2.27 -8.05
N ILE A 47 20.95 1.88 -7.32
CA ILE A 47 22.36 2.08 -7.73
C ILE A 47 22.78 1.30 -8.98
N ASP A 48 21.93 0.35 -9.40
CA ASP A 48 22.06 -0.41 -10.65
C ASP A 48 21.41 0.30 -11.85
N GLY A 49 20.81 1.47 -11.64
CA GLY A 49 20.14 2.27 -12.67
C GLY A 49 18.68 1.92 -12.89
N THR A 50 18.10 1.01 -12.10
CA THR A 50 16.68 0.65 -12.19
C THR A 50 15.80 1.46 -11.23
N TRP A 51 14.49 1.36 -11.41
CA TRP A 51 13.48 2.01 -10.58
C TRP A 51 12.72 0.95 -9.80
N HIS A 52 12.47 1.19 -8.52
CA HIS A 52 11.68 0.31 -7.67
C HIS A 52 10.69 1.10 -6.83
N ILE A 53 9.58 0.47 -6.45
CA ILE A 53 8.66 1.07 -5.47
C ILE A 53 9.06 0.54 -4.10
N PRO A 54 9.32 1.41 -3.11
CA PRO A 54 9.65 0.97 -1.76
C PRO A 54 8.53 0.12 -1.14
N GLU A 55 8.90 -0.90 -0.37
CA GLU A 55 7.94 -1.83 0.24
C GLU A 55 6.94 -1.11 1.16
N GLU A 56 7.38 -0.06 1.86
CA GLU A 56 6.55 0.79 2.71
C GLU A 56 5.50 1.55 1.91
N VAL A 57 5.82 1.98 0.68
CA VAL A 57 4.88 2.67 -0.22
C VAL A 57 3.86 1.67 -0.76
N ILE A 58 4.31 0.46 -1.14
CA ILE A 58 3.41 -0.64 -1.54
C ILE A 58 2.45 -0.96 -0.39
N TYR A 59 2.97 -1.13 0.83
CA TYR A 59 2.19 -1.42 2.02
C TYR A 59 1.19 -0.30 2.33
N ALA A 60 1.63 0.97 2.34
CA ALA A 60 0.78 2.11 2.64
C ALA A 60 -0.39 2.24 1.64
N ASN A 61 -0.11 2.03 0.35
CA ASN A 61 -1.14 2.02 -0.68
C ASN A 61 -2.15 0.87 -0.49
N ALA A 62 -1.67 -0.33 -0.24
CA ALA A 62 -2.54 -1.48 0.05
C ALA A 62 -3.38 -1.23 1.32
N ALA A 63 -2.78 -0.73 2.39
CA ALA A 63 -3.46 -0.39 3.63
C ALA A 63 -4.56 0.66 3.45
N ALA A 64 -4.34 1.68 2.60
CA ALA A 64 -5.35 2.68 2.27
C ALA A 64 -6.54 2.07 1.51
N ILE A 65 -6.27 1.20 0.54
CA ILE A 65 -7.30 0.46 -0.22
C ILE A 65 -8.13 -0.41 0.72
N GLU A 66 -7.49 -1.19 1.59
CA GLU A 66 -8.17 -2.07 2.54
C GLU A 66 -8.96 -1.31 3.60
N THR A 67 -8.44 -0.16 4.06
CA THR A 67 -9.16 0.70 5.00
C THR A 67 -10.43 1.25 4.37
N ARG A 68 -10.37 1.72 3.12
CA ARG A 68 -11.55 2.19 2.39
C ARG A 68 -12.56 1.05 2.19
N TRP A 69 -12.10 -0.10 1.70
CA TRP A 69 -12.94 -1.28 1.51
C TRP A 69 -13.66 -1.66 2.82
N ARG A 70 -12.93 -1.75 3.94
CA ARG A 70 -13.52 -2.04 5.25
C ARG A 70 -14.60 -1.03 5.64
N LEU A 71 -14.33 0.27 5.43
CA LEU A 71 -15.28 1.34 5.76
C LEU A 71 -16.57 1.27 4.92
N GLU A 72 -16.50 0.73 3.70
CA GLU A 72 -17.67 0.45 2.86
C GLU A 72 -18.43 -0.81 3.31
N GLN A 73 -17.72 -1.87 3.70
CA GLN A 73 -18.34 -3.15 4.10
C GLN A 73 -19.00 -3.10 5.48
N MET A 74 -18.43 -2.35 6.43
CA MET A 74 -18.94 -2.28 7.81
C MET A 74 -20.40 -1.81 7.93
N PRO A 75 -20.84 -0.71 7.28
CA PRO A 75 -22.24 -0.30 7.32
C PRO A 75 -23.14 -1.31 6.62
N ALA A 76 -22.76 -1.83 5.45
CA ALA A 76 -23.55 -2.83 4.72
C ALA A 76 -23.79 -4.10 5.55
N ALA A 77 -22.75 -4.61 6.22
CA ALA A 77 -22.88 -5.78 7.10
C ALA A 77 -23.79 -5.51 8.31
N LEU A 78 -23.77 -4.29 8.86
CA LEU A 78 -24.65 -3.90 9.96
C LEU A 78 -26.11 -3.75 9.52
N GLU A 79 -26.34 -3.20 8.33
CA GLU A 79 -27.67 -3.09 7.72
C GLU A 79 -28.27 -4.48 7.48
N THR A 80 -27.50 -5.41 6.89
CA THR A 80 -27.95 -6.79 6.68
C THR A 80 -28.27 -7.50 8.01
N LEU A 81 -27.42 -7.33 9.03
CA LEU A 81 -27.68 -7.87 10.36
C LEU A 81 -28.99 -7.33 10.95
N THR A 82 -29.24 -6.03 10.79
CA THR A 82 -30.47 -5.37 11.26
C THR A 82 -31.70 -5.89 10.53
N ALA A 83 -31.61 -6.08 9.21
CA ALA A 83 -32.69 -6.62 8.40
C ALA A 83 -33.10 -8.04 8.82
N ILE A 84 -32.13 -8.92 9.09
CA ILE A 84 -32.39 -10.26 9.64
C ILE A 84 -33.11 -10.15 10.99
N GLN A 85 -32.67 -9.26 11.88
CA GLN A 85 -33.28 -9.06 13.19
C GLN A 85 -34.72 -8.50 13.10
N LEU A 86 -35.05 -7.78 12.03
CA LEU A 86 -36.40 -7.31 11.75
C LEU A 86 -37.28 -8.36 11.04
N GLY A 87 -36.73 -9.55 10.76
CA GLY A 87 -37.47 -10.68 10.22
C GLY A 87 -37.46 -10.79 8.70
N GLU A 88 -36.50 -10.17 8.01
CA GLU A 88 -36.30 -10.38 6.58
C GLU A 88 -35.76 -11.81 6.33
N ILE A 89 -36.40 -12.54 5.41
CA ILE A 89 -36.19 -13.99 5.22
C ILE A 89 -35.39 -14.35 3.96
N ASP A 90 -35.15 -13.39 3.06
CA ASP A 90 -34.47 -13.60 1.77
C ASP A 90 -32.99 -13.19 1.82
N ILE A 91 -32.40 -13.13 3.02
CA ILE A 91 -31.00 -12.80 3.25
C ILE A 91 -30.20 -14.09 3.40
N LEU A 92 -29.11 -14.19 2.64
CA LEU A 92 -28.16 -15.30 2.74
C LEU A 92 -27.36 -15.23 4.05
N GLY A 93 -27.17 -16.39 4.68
CA GLY A 93 -26.51 -16.50 5.98
C GLY A 93 -27.40 -16.19 7.18
N THR A 94 -26.88 -16.49 8.37
CA THR A 94 -27.58 -16.31 9.66
C THR A 94 -27.16 -15.02 10.36
N GLU A 95 -27.97 -14.54 11.30
CA GLU A 95 -27.65 -13.40 12.17
C GLU A 95 -26.24 -13.55 12.79
N GLN A 96 -25.92 -14.74 13.31
CA GLN A 96 -24.63 -15.00 13.94
C GLN A 96 -23.46 -14.90 12.94
N GLN A 97 -23.63 -15.41 11.71
CA GLN A 97 -22.60 -15.29 10.67
C GLN A 97 -22.34 -13.83 10.26
N TRP A 98 -23.39 -13.02 10.13
CA TRP A 98 -23.26 -11.59 9.83
C TRP A 98 -22.61 -10.81 10.98
N LYS A 99 -22.94 -11.15 12.22
CA LYS A 99 -22.30 -10.58 13.41
C LYS A 99 -20.80 -10.90 13.45
N ASP A 100 -20.42 -12.15 13.19
CA ASP A 100 -19.02 -12.58 13.17
C ASP A 100 -18.23 -11.94 12.03
N TYR A 101 -18.86 -11.78 10.85
CA TYR A 101 -18.30 -11.05 9.73
C TYR A 101 -18.04 -9.58 10.09
N TRP A 102 -19.03 -8.88 10.68
CA TRP A 102 -18.88 -7.48 11.10
C TRP A 102 -17.77 -7.29 12.14
N LEU A 103 -17.66 -8.21 13.11
CA LEU A 103 -16.57 -8.18 14.10
C LEU A 103 -15.19 -8.44 13.46
N SER A 104 -15.13 -9.32 12.46
CA SER A 104 -13.92 -9.58 11.69
C SER A 104 -13.50 -8.34 10.88
N LEU A 105 -14.45 -7.67 10.22
CA LEU A 105 -14.22 -6.39 9.56
C LEU A 105 -13.67 -5.35 10.53
N ARG A 106 -14.23 -5.22 11.74
CA ARG A 106 -13.74 -4.27 12.75
C ARG A 106 -12.29 -4.53 13.16
N LYS A 107 -11.84 -5.79 13.10
CA LYS A 107 -10.44 -6.20 13.37
C LYS A 107 -9.54 -6.13 12.14
N TRP A 108 -10.05 -5.80 10.95
CA TRP A 108 -9.28 -5.63 9.73
C TRP A 108 -8.58 -4.25 9.70
N ILE A 109 -7.52 -4.13 10.50
CA ILE A 109 -6.70 -2.92 10.70
C ILE A 109 -5.21 -3.30 10.71
N ALA A 110 -4.31 -2.31 10.71
CA ALA A 110 -2.86 -2.52 10.70
C ALA A 110 -2.30 -3.41 11.83
N SER A 111 -3.01 -3.58 12.96
CA SER A 111 -2.60 -4.50 14.02
C SER A 111 -2.96 -5.97 13.74
N ASN A 112 -3.69 -6.25 12.66
CA ASN A 112 -4.01 -7.60 12.22
C ASN A 112 -2.83 -8.15 11.38
N PRO A 113 -2.30 -9.34 11.69
CA PRO A 113 -1.14 -9.89 10.99
C PRO A 113 -1.37 -10.15 9.50
N ASP A 114 -2.62 -10.36 9.09
CA ASP A 114 -2.98 -10.61 7.70
C ASP A 114 -3.26 -9.31 6.92
N PHE A 115 -3.36 -8.16 7.59
CA PHE A 115 -3.59 -6.87 6.93
C PHE A 115 -2.29 -6.34 6.29
N PRO A 116 -2.30 -5.80 5.05
CA PRO A 116 -3.45 -5.50 4.18
C PRO A 116 -3.63 -6.50 3.01
N ASP A 117 -3.41 -7.80 3.20
CA ASP A 117 -3.56 -8.78 2.11
C ASP A 117 -5.03 -8.97 1.71
N ALA A 118 -5.38 -8.51 0.51
CA ALA A 118 -6.73 -8.63 -0.04
C ALA A 118 -7.25 -10.08 -0.10
N ASN A 119 -6.37 -11.08 -0.21
CA ASN A 119 -6.74 -12.50 -0.23
C ASN A 119 -7.09 -13.06 1.16
N LYS A 120 -6.82 -12.28 2.21
CA LYS A 120 -7.09 -12.62 3.61
C LYS A 120 -8.23 -11.80 4.21
N ARG A 121 -8.92 -11.03 3.37
CA ARG A 121 -10.11 -10.27 3.76
C ARG A 121 -11.13 -11.18 4.45
N PRO A 122 -11.83 -10.67 5.49
CA PRO A 122 -13.04 -11.30 5.98
C PRO A 122 -14.00 -11.56 4.82
N VAL A 123 -14.58 -12.75 4.79
CA VAL A 123 -15.52 -13.17 3.73
C VAL A 123 -16.95 -13.02 4.23
N GLN A 124 -17.80 -12.38 3.43
CA GLN A 124 -19.21 -12.23 3.74
C GLN A 124 -19.92 -13.60 3.72
N PRO A 125 -21.00 -13.77 4.50
CA PRO A 125 -21.84 -14.97 4.42
C PRO A 125 -22.46 -15.15 3.02
N SER A 126 -22.68 -16.41 2.65
CA SER A 126 -23.25 -16.85 1.36
C SER A 126 -24.40 -17.83 1.57
#